data_AF-A0A7S3K345-F1
#
_entry.id   AF-A0A7S3K345-F1
#
_cell.length_a   1.000
_cell.length_b   1.000
_cell.length_c   1.000
_cell.angle_alpha   90.00
_cell.angle_beta   90.00
_cell.angle_gamma   90.00
#
_symmetry.space_group_name_H-M   'P 1'
#
loop_
_entity.id
_entity.type
_entity.pdbx_description
1 polymer ?
#
loop_
_entity_poly.entity_id
_entity_poly.type
_entity_poly.pdbx_seq_one_letter_code
_entity_poly.pdbx_strand_id
1 'polypeptide(L)'
;MFNLNIFGRPLATEKDAQIKELQRVVPSTRMASEDGSLIDVNYGTNGSKSMRIFLPQRFPQDRPVLQLMGNCTLSFVDQYNQINVPYLSEWTSRSSLAELVSHVLRLLETEESAGDEKNNDRVITWVDEEKQDIIQEVEEEAPTVNKKKNRVRPISVYETPLPEIPGSFAAIDEMTEEEAEEILDDENKFELFFLNEINAVRSMRELRDSLRASNEKAAIEILVRAEKHESSLETVKKTQSELQDALEEYDNLRKQADQALQPADAASAAIAVHEDIARSADSRSEKLIDDFRDNAINLSTWLKTYKSERLTYHTHSGLASAYRAQKERDIGALRASHVPSIAKQGSIRVGGTGGGRYYHNG
;
A
#
# COMPACT_ATOMS: atom_id res chain seq x y z
N MET A 1 35.64 11.30 -4.47
CA MET A 1 34.77 12.31 -3.81
C MET A 1 33.34 11.87 -4.01
N PHE A 2 32.79 11.11 -3.06
CA PHE A 2 31.38 10.70 -3.06
C PHE A 2 30.63 11.59 -2.07
N ASN A 3 29.63 12.31 -2.56
CA ASN A 3 28.73 13.10 -1.71
C ASN A 3 27.82 12.15 -0.94
N LEU A 4 28.23 11.79 0.27
CA LEU A 4 27.39 11.14 1.29
C LEU A 4 26.47 12.21 1.91
N ASN A 5 25.39 12.55 1.20
CA ASN A 5 24.22 13.20 1.78
C ASN A 5 23.06 12.19 1.75
N ILE A 6 23.19 11.10 2.51
CA ILE A 6 22.15 10.09 2.78
C ILE A 6 21.69 10.22 4.25
N PHE A 7 21.73 11.43 4.82
CA PHE A 7 20.97 11.71 6.02
C PHE A 7 19.58 12.14 5.57
N GLY A 8 18.63 11.20 5.66
CA GLY A 8 17.22 11.45 5.41
C GLY A 8 16.78 12.71 6.14
N ARG A 9 16.10 13.60 5.43
CA ARG A 9 15.51 14.79 6.05
C ARG A 9 14.60 14.31 7.19
N PRO A 10 14.56 15.01 8.34
CA PRO A 10 13.64 14.64 9.41
C PRO A 10 12.23 14.52 8.85
N LEU A 11 11.53 13.41 9.12
CA LEU A 11 10.19 13.12 8.58
C LEU A 11 9.21 14.30 8.74
N ALA A 12 9.30 14.99 9.88
CA ALA A 12 8.54 16.20 10.16
C ALA A 12 8.73 17.29 9.08
N THR A 13 9.95 17.50 8.61
CA THR A 13 10.25 18.53 7.60
C THR A 13 9.69 18.19 6.21
N GLU A 14 9.58 16.90 5.88
CA GLU A 14 9.03 16.46 4.59
C GLU A 14 7.50 16.52 4.60
N LYS A 15 6.86 16.10 5.70
CA LYS A 15 5.43 16.30 5.95
C LYS A 15 5.05 17.78 5.80
N ASP A 16 5.73 18.66 6.52
CA ASP A 16 5.45 20.10 6.49
C ASP A 16 5.64 20.70 5.09
N ALA A 17 6.62 20.22 4.33
CA ALA A 17 6.84 20.65 2.96
C ALA A 17 5.68 20.23 2.05
N GLN A 18 5.20 18.99 2.14
CA GLN A 18 4.05 18.52 1.35
C GLN A 18 2.75 19.26 1.72
N ILE A 19 2.54 19.57 3.01
CA ILE A 19 1.36 20.34 3.45
C ILE A 19 1.39 21.77 2.92
N LYS A 20 2.55 22.45 2.99
CA LYS A 20 2.70 23.80 2.42
C LYS A 20 2.48 23.81 0.92
N GLU A 21 2.97 22.80 0.23
CA GLU A 21 2.77 22.66 -1.21
C GLU A 21 1.29 22.41 -1.55
N LEU A 22 0.60 21.56 -0.78
CA LEU A 22 -0.85 21.37 -0.93
C LEU A 22 -1.61 22.69 -0.74
N GLN A 23 -1.31 23.47 0.31
CA GLN A 23 -1.94 24.77 0.54
C GLN A 23 -1.67 25.77 -0.59
N ARG A 24 -0.50 25.68 -1.24
CA ARG A 24 -0.13 26.52 -2.38
C ARG A 24 -0.93 26.15 -3.64
N VAL A 25 -1.09 24.85 -3.91
CA VAL A 25 -1.76 24.34 -5.11
C VAL A 25 -3.29 24.36 -4.95
N VAL A 26 -3.80 24.11 -3.75
CA VAL A 26 -5.23 24.02 -3.42
C VAL A 26 -5.55 25.03 -2.31
N PRO A 27 -5.87 26.30 -2.64
CA PRO A 27 -6.08 27.37 -1.66
C PRO A 27 -7.26 27.14 -0.70
N SER A 28 -8.18 26.22 -1.03
CA SER A 28 -9.31 25.84 -0.16
C SER A 28 -8.91 24.92 1.00
N THR A 29 -7.64 24.54 1.09
CA THR A 29 -7.07 23.69 2.15
C THR A 29 -7.04 24.43 3.49
N ARG A 30 -7.51 23.78 4.56
CA ARG A 30 -7.50 24.28 5.94
C ARG A 30 -6.97 23.21 6.89
N MET A 31 -6.17 23.63 7.87
CA MET A 31 -5.69 22.73 8.92
C MET A 31 -6.81 22.48 9.92
N ALA A 32 -7.19 21.21 10.11
CA ALA A 32 -8.21 20.81 11.08
C ALA A 32 -7.60 20.40 12.43
N SER A 33 -6.30 20.11 12.47
CA SER A 33 -5.53 19.81 13.69
C SER A 33 -4.23 20.60 13.74
N GLU A 34 -3.78 20.96 14.95
CA GLU A 34 -2.55 21.74 15.19
C GLU A 34 -1.27 20.98 14.80
N ASP A 35 -1.28 19.66 14.92
CA ASP A 35 -0.15 18.78 14.57
C ASP A 35 -0.06 18.45 13.07
N GLY A 36 -1.01 18.97 12.28
CA GLY A 36 -1.13 18.71 10.85
C GLY A 36 -1.38 17.26 10.48
N SER A 37 -1.90 16.43 11.39
CA SER A 37 -2.40 15.09 11.04
C SER A 37 -3.74 15.14 10.31
N LEU A 38 -4.47 16.25 10.41
CA LEU A 38 -5.81 16.41 9.87
C LEU A 38 -5.94 17.69 9.04
N ILE A 39 -6.40 17.55 7.81
CA ILE A 39 -6.53 18.64 6.83
C ILE A 39 -7.90 18.54 6.18
N ASP A 40 -8.66 19.63 6.13
CA ASP A 40 -9.94 19.72 5.43
C ASP A 40 -9.77 20.53 4.14
N VAL A 41 -10.32 20.04 3.03
CA VAL A 41 -10.28 20.67 1.71
C VAL A 41 -11.71 20.88 1.24
N ASN A 42 -12.11 22.14 1.05
CA ASN A 42 -13.44 22.47 0.53
C ASN A 42 -13.45 22.41 -1.00
N TYR A 43 -14.53 21.90 -1.58
CA TYR A 43 -14.71 21.77 -3.03
C TYR A 43 -16.19 21.98 -3.44
N GLY A 44 -16.42 22.03 -4.75
CA GLY A 44 -17.71 22.36 -5.36
C GLY A 44 -17.92 23.87 -5.55
N THR A 45 -18.91 24.24 -6.36
CA THR A 45 -19.16 25.61 -6.86
C THR A 45 -19.28 26.68 -5.77
N ASN A 46 -19.64 26.31 -4.55
CA ASN A 46 -19.74 27.23 -3.40
C ASN A 46 -18.92 26.76 -2.17
N GLY A 47 -18.02 25.79 -2.33
CA GLY A 47 -17.36 25.15 -1.19
C GLY A 47 -18.34 24.43 -0.25
N SER A 48 -19.49 24.00 -0.78
CA SER A 48 -20.56 23.34 -0.02
C SER A 48 -20.20 21.91 0.41
N LYS A 49 -19.18 21.33 -0.21
CA LYS A 49 -18.68 19.99 0.09
C LYS A 49 -17.27 20.09 0.67
N SER A 50 -16.93 19.13 1.51
CA SER A 50 -15.61 19.05 2.12
C SER A 50 -15.07 17.62 2.09
N MET A 51 -13.77 17.52 1.86
CA MET A 51 -12.99 16.30 1.91
C MET A 51 -11.97 16.43 3.04
N ARG A 52 -11.91 15.44 3.91
CA ARG A 52 -10.97 15.35 5.01
C ARG A 52 -9.82 14.42 4.64
N ILE A 53 -8.60 14.86 4.93
CA ILE A 53 -7.36 14.13 4.68
C ILE A 53 -6.73 13.82 6.03
N PHE A 54 -6.52 12.52 6.28
CA PHE A 54 -5.81 12.01 7.43
C PHE A 54 -4.38 11.64 7.02
N LEU A 55 -3.40 12.26 7.66
CA LEU A 55 -1.98 11.98 7.46
C LEU A 55 -1.48 11.05 8.58
N PRO A 56 -1.01 9.83 8.28
CA PRO A 56 -0.49 8.91 9.28
C PRO A 56 0.78 9.43 9.96
N GLN A 57 1.14 8.86 11.11
CA GLN A 57 2.33 9.29 11.87
C GLN A 57 3.64 9.16 11.09
N ARG A 58 3.73 8.16 10.19
CA ARG A 58 4.89 7.93 9.33
C ARG A 58 4.70 8.52 7.93
N PHE A 59 3.87 9.55 7.77
CA PHE A 59 3.77 10.25 6.49
C PHE A 59 5.09 10.98 6.16
N PRO A 60 5.61 10.92 4.91
CA PRO A 60 4.98 10.41 3.70
C PRO A 60 5.21 8.92 3.38
N GLN A 61 5.89 8.15 4.22
CA GLN A 61 6.14 6.72 3.98
C GLN A 61 4.85 5.91 3.93
N ASP A 62 3.92 6.21 4.84
CA ASP A 62 2.59 5.61 4.83
C ASP A 62 1.62 6.52 4.05
N ARG A 63 0.71 5.91 3.29
CA ARG A 63 -0.25 6.62 2.43
C ARG A 63 -1.27 7.44 3.23
N PRO A 64 -1.69 8.62 2.74
CA PRO A 64 -2.77 9.37 3.35
C PRO A 64 -4.12 8.67 3.15
N VAL A 65 -5.11 8.97 4.00
CA VAL A 65 -6.50 8.52 3.82
C VAL A 65 -7.37 9.74 3.52
N LEU A 66 -8.13 9.67 2.43
CA LEU A 66 -9.02 10.75 2.00
C LEU A 66 -10.47 10.30 2.22
N GLN A 67 -11.27 11.14 2.87
CA GLN A 67 -12.65 10.85 3.22
C GLN A 67 -13.57 12.03 2.86
N LEU A 68 -14.70 11.76 2.21
CA LEU A 68 -15.71 12.78 1.93
C LEU A 68 -16.62 12.98 3.14
N MET A 69 -16.92 14.24 3.47
CA MET A 69 -17.73 14.61 4.64
C MET A 69 -19.24 14.67 4.34
N GLY A 70 -19.69 13.92 3.32
CA GLY A 70 -21.09 13.84 2.92
C GLY A 70 -21.38 12.52 2.22
N ASN A 71 -22.65 12.13 2.16
CA ASN A 71 -23.07 10.90 1.49
C ASN A 71 -22.81 11.03 -0.01
N CYS A 72 -22.04 10.08 -0.55
CA CYS A 72 -21.67 10.06 -1.96
C CYS A 72 -21.80 8.64 -2.51
N THR A 73 -22.26 8.51 -3.75
CA THR A 73 -22.43 7.22 -4.44
C THR A 73 -21.53 7.16 -5.67
N LEU A 74 -20.25 7.48 -5.47
CA LEU A 74 -19.24 7.43 -6.54
C LEU A 74 -18.59 6.06 -6.58
N SER A 75 -18.25 5.58 -7.79
CA SER A 75 -17.65 4.26 -8.00
C SER A 75 -16.31 4.07 -7.30
N PHE A 76 -15.56 5.16 -7.10
CA PHE A 76 -14.27 5.18 -6.42
C PHE A 76 -14.37 5.56 -4.93
N VAL A 77 -15.58 5.62 -4.35
CA VAL A 77 -15.79 5.92 -2.94
C VAL A 77 -16.46 4.72 -2.26
N ASP A 78 -15.90 4.28 -1.13
CA ASP A 78 -16.43 3.13 -0.40
C ASP A 78 -17.63 3.48 0.51
N GLN A 79 -18.19 2.46 1.18
CA GLN A 79 -19.32 2.61 2.09
C GLN A 79 -19.02 3.48 3.34
N TYR A 80 -17.76 3.81 3.61
CA TYR A 80 -17.32 4.70 4.69
C TYR A 80 -16.96 6.10 4.19
N ASN A 81 -17.33 6.42 2.94
CA ASN A 81 -16.97 7.63 2.22
C ASN A 81 -15.45 7.82 2.05
N GLN A 82 -14.65 6.74 2.08
CA GLN A 82 -13.22 6.80 1.80
C GLN A 82 -12.96 6.68 0.30
N ILE A 83 -12.04 7.49 -0.20
CA ILE A 83 -11.68 7.56 -1.62
C ILE A 83 -10.66 6.46 -1.92
N ASN A 84 -10.95 5.63 -2.92
CA ASN A 84 -10.10 4.56 -3.40
C ASN A 84 -9.78 4.78 -4.88
N VAL A 85 -8.67 5.47 -5.15
CA VAL A 85 -8.15 5.72 -6.50
C VAL A 85 -6.82 5.00 -6.72
N PRO A 86 -6.47 4.59 -7.96
CA PRO A 86 -5.21 3.90 -8.24
C PRO A 86 -3.97 4.64 -7.71
N TYR A 87 -3.96 5.98 -7.83
CA TYR A 87 -2.88 6.84 -7.33
C TYR A 87 -2.63 6.71 -5.80
N LEU A 88 -3.65 6.35 -5.00
CA LEU A 88 -3.50 6.05 -3.58
C LEU A 88 -2.96 4.64 -3.31
N SER A 89 -3.22 3.69 -4.22
CA SER A 89 -2.73 2.31 -4.11
C SER A 89 -1.25 2.21 -4.46
N GLU A 90 -0.78 3.06 -5.38
CA GLU A 90 0.62 3.17 -5.81
C GLU A 90 1.43 4.19 -4.98
N TRP A 91 0.89 4.64 -3.85
CA TRP A 91 1.53 5.66 -3.03
C TRP A 91 2.93 5.23 -2.55
N THR A 92 3.90 6.13 -2.72
CA THR A 92 5.27 5.97 -2.21
C THR A 92 5.67 7.20 -1.41
N SER A 93 6.79 7.13 -0.68
CA SER A 93 7.33 8.30 0.03
C SER A 93 7.75 9.45 -0.90
N ARG A 94 7.82 9.21 -2.22
CA ARG A 94 8.13 10.23 -3.23
C ARG A 94 6.88 10.81 -3.89
N SER A 95 5.70 10.26 -3.63
CA SER A 95 4.44 10.75 -4.17
C SER A 95 4.10 12.12 -3.59
N SER A 96 3.43 12.96 -4.38
CA SER A 96 3.06 14.32 -4.00
C SER A 96 1.62 14.37 -3.50
N LEU A 97 1.41 14.82 -2.26
CA LEU A 97 0.07 15.01 -1.69
C LEU A 97 -0.73 16.04 -2.49
N ALA A 98 -0.08 17.11 -2.97
CA ALA A 98 -0.73 18.15 -3.77
C ALA A 98 -1.25 17.61 -5.11
N GLU A 99 -0.48 16.75 -5.77
CA GLU A 99 -0.88 16.13 -7.04
C GLU A 99 -2.03 15.14 -6.83
N LEU A 100 -1.95 14.30 -5.79
CA LEU A 100 -3.02 13.37 -5.43
C LEU A 100 -4.34 14.12 -5.18
N VAL A 101 -4.32 15.15 -4.34
CA VAL A 101 -5.54 15.90 -4.01
C VAL A 101 -6.08 16.63 -5.25
N SER A 102 -5.22 17.23 -6.06
CA SER A 102 -5.64 17.88 -7.31
C SER A 102 -6.24 16.90 -8.32
N HIS A 103 -5.71 15.68 -8.39
CA HIS A 103 -6.28 14.62 -9.23
C HIS A 103 -7.66 14.20 -8.73
N VAL A 104 -7.81 13.95 -7.42
CA VAL A 104 -9.09 13.58 -6.82
C VAL A 104 -10.14 14.69 -6.99
N LEU A 105 -9.77 15.96 -6.81
CA LEU A 105 -10.68 17.09 -7.01
C LEU A 105 -11.19 17.15 -8.46
N ARG A 106 -10.33 16.91 -9.45
CA ARG A 106 -10.75 16.83 -10.87
C ARG A 106 -11.72 15.68 -11.14
N LEU A 107 -11.52 14.53 -10.52
CA LEU A 107 -12.46 13.41 -10.62
C LEU A 107 -13.83 13.76 -10.03
N LEU A 108 -13.84 14.41 -8.86
CA LEU A 108 -15.07 14.87 -8.22
C LEU A 108 -15.82 15.91 -9.07
N GLU A 109 -15.11 16.86 -9.69
CA GLU A 109 -15.69 17.87 -10.59
C GLU A 109 -16.27 17.25 -11.87
N THR A 110 -15.63 16.22 -12.41
CA THR A 110 -16.07 15.51 -13.62
C THR A 110 -17.39 14.78 -13.37
N GLU A 111 -17.51 14.07 -12.25
CA GLU A 111 -18.73 13.36 -11.86
C GLU A 111 -19.87 14.31 -11.49
N GLU A 112 -19.58 15.45 -10.86
CA GLU A 112 -20.60 16.48 -10.59
C GLU A 112 -21.17 17.06 -11.89
N SER A 113 -20.32 17.30 -12.89
CA SER A 113 -20.73 17.82 -14.18
C SER A 113 -21.57 16.82 -14.99
N ALA A 114 -21.30 15.52 -14.84
CA ALA A 114 -22.07 14.45 -15.50
C ALA A 114 -23.46 14.26 -14.87
N GLY A 115 -23.59 14.52 -13.57
CA GLY A 115 -24.83 14.35 -12.81
C GLY A 115 -25.96 15.31 -13.17
N ASP A 116 -25.65 16.51 -13.68
CA ASP A 116 -26.67 17.50 -14.05
C ASP A 116 -27.28 17.26 -15.44
N GLU A 117 -26.65 16.46 -16.32
CA GLU A 117 -27.13 16.33 -17.70
C GLU A 117 -27.84 15.01 -18.06
N LYS A 118 -27.66 13.87 -17.36
CA LYS A 118 -28.20 12.59 -17.89
C LYS A 118 -28.70 11.56 -16.88
N ASN A 119 -30.03 11.57 -16.75
CA ASN A 119 -30.93 10.41 -16.78
C ASN A 119 -30.82 9.61 -18.11
N ASN A 120 -29.61 9.33 -18.60
CA ASN A 120 -29.44 8.51 -19.80
C ASN A 120 -28.02 7.92 -19.89
N ASP A 121 -27.90 6.73 -19.31
CA ASP A 121 -27.25 5.57 -19.92
C ASP A 121 -25.97 5.83 -20.72
N ARG A 122 -24.89 6.18 -20.01
CA ARG A 122 -23.53 6.00 -20.53
C ARG A 122 -22.58 5.57 -19.41
N VAL A 123 -22.24 4.28 -19.44
CA VAL A 123 -21.03 3.73 -18.83
C VAL A 123 -19.84 4.36 -19.55
N ILE A 124 -19.10 5.24 -18.88
CA ILE A 124 -17.85 5.79 -19.36
C ILE A 124 -16.74 4.84 -18.91
N THR A 125 -16.26 4.01 -19.83
CA THR A 125 -14.98 3.29 -19.70
C THR A 125 -13.85 4.25 -20.00
N TRP A 126 -12.97 4.49 -19.03
CA TRP A 126 -11.74 5.23 -19.20
C TRP A 126 -10.71 4.35 -19.92
N VAL A 127 -10.25 4.80 -21.09
CA VAL A 127 -9.08 4.27 -21.79
C VAL A 127 -8.02 5.38 -21.72
N ASP A 128 -6.86 5.04 -21.17
CA ASP A 128 -5.70 5.92 -21.06
C ASP A 128 -5.07 6.19 -22.44
N GLU A 129 -5.19 7.42 -22.93
CA GLU A 129 -4.36 7.97 -24.01
C GLU A 129 -3.29 8.88 -23.38
N GLU A 130 -2.07 8.36 -23.21
CA GLU A 130 -0.80 9.04 -23.49
C GLU A 130 0.39 8.22 -22.97
N LYS A 131 0.77 7.16 -23.70
CA LYS A 131 2.16 6.70 -23.86
C LYS A 131 2.34 6.10 -25.24
N GLN A 132 2.57 6.95 -26.24
CA GLN A 132 3.24 6.55 -27.48
C GLN A 132 4.75 6.70 -27.27
N ASP A 133 5.43 5.58 -27.06
CA ASP A 133 6.37 5.05 -28.05
C ASP A 133 7.20 3.90 -27.44
N ILE A 134 7.28 2.82 -28.24
CA ILE A 134 8.19 1.67 -28.16
C ILE A 134 7.60 0.37 -27.55
N ILE A 135 7.20 -0.48 -28.51
CA ILE A 135 6.91 -1.93 -28.51
C ILE A 135 5.42 -2.30 -28.53
N GLN A 136 5.00 -2.67 -29.74
CA GLN A 136 3.73 -3.27 -30.14
C GLN A 136 3.63 -4.75 -29.73
N GLU A 137 2.37 -5.17 -29.61
CA GLU A 137 1.80 -6.53 -29.70
C GLU A 137 1.39 -7.28 -28.41
N VAL A 138 0.13 -6.96 -28.07
CA VAL A 138 -1.01 -7.82 -27.64
C VAL A 138 -1.06 -8.24 -26.18
N GLU A 139 -1.61 -7.33 -25.38
CA GLU A 139 -2.29 -7.62 -24.12
C GLU A 139 -3.80 -7.63 -24.40
N GLU A 140 -4.45 -8.79 -24.26
CA GLU A 140 -5.91 -8.92 -24.23
C GLU A 140 -6.29 -9.55 -22.89
N GLU A 141 -7.19 -8.87 -22.19
CA GLU A 141 -7.44 -8.91 -20.75
C GLU A 141 -7.82 -10.29 -20.19
N ALA A 142 -7.32 -10.59 -18.99
CA ALA A 142 -7.74 -11.72 -18.16
C ALA A 142 -8.82 -11.28 -17.14
N PRO A 143 -9.87 -12.08 -16.88
CA PRO A 143 -10.87 -11.74 -15.87
C PRO A 143 -10.37 -12.06 -14.46
N THR A 144 -10.46 -11.08 -13.57
CA THR A 144 -10.12 -11.21 -12.15
C THR A 144 -11.22 -11.95 -11.39
N VAL A 145 -10.81 -13.06 -10.77
CA VAL A 145 -11.61 -13.86 -9.85
C VAL A 145 -11.66 -13.17 -8.50
N ASN A 146 -12.84 -12.75 -8.04
CA ASN A 146 -13.09 -12.60 -6.61
C ASN A 146 -14.43 -13.22 -6.19
N LYS A 147 -14.32 -14.16 -5.25
CA LYS A 147 -15.39 -14.99 -4.72
C LYS A 147 -16.32 -14.17 -3.82
N LYS A 148 -17.60 -14.07 -4.19
CA LYS A 148 -18.74 -14.45 -3.33
C LYS A 148 -20.03 -14.56 -4.16
N LYS A 149 -20.74 -15.66 -3.91
CA LYS A 149 -21.85 -16.24 -4.68
C LYS A 149 -22.98 -15.25 -4.96
N ASN A 150 -23.10 -14.82 -6.22
CA ASN A 150 -24.39 -14.79 -6.92
C ASN A 150 -24.13 -15.21 -8.36
N ARG A 151 -24.46 -16.46 -8.70
CA ARG A 151 -24.43 -16.99 -10.06
C ARG A 151 -25.56 -16.35 -10.87
N VAL A 152 -25.46 -15.07 -11.15
CA VAL A 152 -26.16 -14.50 -12.29
C VAL A 152 -25.32 -14.94 -13.49
N ARG A 153 -25.85 -15.86 -14.30
CA ARG A 153 -25.22 -16.17 -15.58
C ARG A 153 -25.09 -14.82 -16.31
N PRO A 154 -23.92 -14.44 -16.84
CA PRO A 154 -23.86 -13.27 -17.71
C PRO A 154 -24.91 -13.50 -18.78
N ILE A 155 -25.90 -12.60 -18.83
CA ILE A 155 -26.89 -12.61 -19.90
C ILE A 155 -26.06 -12.43 -21.15
N SER A 156 -25.97 -13.49 -21.96
CA SER A 156 -25.27 -13.49 -23.23
C SER A 156 -26.01 -12.51 -24.15
N VAL A 157 -25.58 -11.26 -24.14
CA VAL A 157 -26.03 -10.19 -25.07
C VAL A 157 -25.37 -10.33 -26.44
N TYR A 158 -24.61 -11.41 -26.67
CA TYR A 158 -24.19 -11.77 -28.02
C TYR A 158 -25.40 -12.31 -28.77
N GLU A 159 -26.20 -11.40 -29.33
CA GLU A 159 -26.99 -11.66 -30.53
C GLU A 159 -25.99 -12.03 -31.63
N THR A 160 -25.58 -13.29 -31.68
CA THR A 160 -25.04 -13.84 -32.93
C THR A 160 -26.15 -13.65 -33.97
N PRO A 161 -25.94 -12.84 -35.02
CA PRO A 161 -26.97 -12.60 -36.01
C PRO A 161 -27.27 -13.93 -36.69
N LEU A 162 -28.37 -14.55 -36.28
CA LEU A 162 -28.89 -15.72 -36.94
C LEU A 162 -29.39 -15.24 -38.31
N PRO A 163 -28.96 -15.85 -39.42
CA PRO A 163 -29.51 -15.51 -40.73
C PRO A 163 -31.01 -15.79 -40.70
N GLU A 164 -31.81 -14.84 -41.19
CA GLU A 164 -33.25 -14.99 -41.26
C GLU A 164 -33.61 -16.20 -42.14
N ILE A 165 -34.52 -17.03 -41.67
CA ILE A 165 -35.00 -18.18 -42.43
C ILE A 165 -35.82 -17.65 -43.61
N PRO A 166 -35.44 -17.92 -44.86
CA PRO A 166 -36.20 -17.47 -46.02
C PRO A 166 -37.63 -18.02 -45.96
N GLY A 167 -38.62 -17.18 -46.26
CA GLY A 167 -40.02 -17.61 -46.36
C GLY A 167 -40.32 -18.47 -47.60
N SER A 168 -39.45 -18.43 -48.61
CA SER A 168 -39.47 -19.33 -49.77
C SER A 168 -38.05 -19.60 -50.25
N PHE A 169 -37.88 -20.67 -51.04
CA PHE A 169 -36.61 -21.07 -51.60
C PHE A 169 -36.68 -20.99 -53.12
N ALA A 170 -36.13 -19.91 -53.69
CA ALA A 170 -36.16 -19.69 -55.14
C ALA A 170 -35.63 -20.88 -55.95
N ALA A 171 -34.62 -21.58 -55.43
CA ALA A 171 -34.07 -22.79 -56.06
C ALA A 171 -35.07 -23.96 -56.17
N ILE A 172 -36.11 -23.98 -55.33
CA ILE A 172 -37.21 -24.95 -55.38
C ILE A 172 -38.34 -24.41 -56.27
N ASP A 173 -38.64 -23.11 -56.16
CA ASP A 173 -39.71 -22.46 -56.95
C ASP A 173 -39.40 -22.44 -58.46
N GLU A 174 -38.12 -22.44 -58.85
CA GLU A 174 -37.65 -22.45 -60.24
C GLU A 174 -37.46 -23.87 -60.83
N MET A 175 -37.58 -24.92 -60.02
CA MET A 175 -37.33 -26.32 -60.41
C MET A 175 -38.53 -26.93 -61.15
N THR A 176 -38.26 -27.77 -62.14
CA THR A 176 -39.33 -28.52 -62.82
C THR A 176 -39.80 -29.72 -61.98
N GLU A 177 -41.04 -30.18 -62.20
CA GLU A 177 -41.62 -31.31 -61.46
C GLU A 177 -40.80 -32.60 -61.63
N GLU A 178 -40.23 -32.83 -62.81
CA GLU A 178 -39.39 -33.99 -63.13
C GLU A 178 -38.05 -33.96 -62.37
N GLU A 179 -37.42 -32.79 -62.27
CA GLU A 179 -36.18 -32.60 -61.49
C GLU A 179 -36.44 -32.74 -59.99
N ALA A 180 -37.60 -32.26 -59.52
CA ALA A 180 -38.01 -32.41 -58.13
C ALA A 180 -38.24 -33.88 -57.76
N GLU A 181 -38.91 -34.66 -58.62
CA GLU A 181 -39.06 -36.11 -58.44
C GLU A 181 -37.69 -36.83 -58.47
N GLU A 182 -36.80 -36.47 -59.40
CA GLU A 182 -35.47 -37.07 -59.48
C GLU A 182 -34.62 -36.81 -58.22
N ILE A 183 -34.74 -35.61 -57.65
CA ILE A 183 -34.05 -35.23 -56.41
C ILE A 183 -34.69 -35.92 -55.20
N LEU A 184 -36.00 -36.11 -55.18
CA LEU A 184 -36.70 -36.82 -54.09
C LEU A 184 -36.45 -38.33 -54.10
N ASP A 185 -36.25 -38.93 -55.28
CA ASP A 185 -36.02 -40.37 -55.43
C ASP A 185 -34.56 -40.81 -55.13
N ASP A 186 -33.60 -39.86 -55.13
CA ASP A 186 -32.19 -40.12 -54.82
C ASP A 186 -31.72 -39.30 -53.62
N GLU A 187 -31.61 -39.95 -52.46
CA GLU A 187 -31.15 -39.37 -51.19
C GLU A 187 -29.81 -38.61 -51.33
N ASN A 188 -28.88 -39.09 -52.17
CA ASN A 188 -27.60 -38.41 -52.35
C ASN A 188 -27.74 -37.13 -53.17
N LYS A 189 -28.62 -37.12 -54.18
CA LYS A 189 -28.92 -35.90 -54.95
C LYS A 189 -29.68 -34.90 -54.08
N PHE A 190 -30.60 -35.38 -53.24
CA PHE A 190 -31.27 -34.56 -52.24
C PHE A 190 -30.27 -33.87 -51.32
N GLU A 191 -29.35 -34.62 -50.71
CA GLU A 191 -28.32 -34.01 -49.86
C GLU A 191 -27.43 -33.02 -50.64
N LEU A 192 -26.97 -33.38 -51.84
CA LEU A 192 -26.12 -32.48 -52.64
C LEU A 192 -26.85 -31.19 -53.02
N PHE A 193 -28.12 -31.27 -53.42
CA PHE A 193 -28.96 -30.11 -53.70
C PHE A 193 -29.14 -29.24 -52.45
N PHE A 194 -29.49 -29.85 -51.32
CA PHE A 194 -29.74 -29.13 -50.07
C PHE A 194 -28.47 -28.43 -49.54
N LEU A 195 -27.31 -29.05 -49.73
CA LEU A 195 -26.03 -28.52 -49.26
C LEU A 195 -25.42 -27.47 -50.18
N ASN A 196 -25.65 -27.59 -51.49
CA ASN A 196 -25.01 -26.74 -52.47
C ASN A 196 -25.95 -25.66 -53.01
N GLU A 197 -27.21 -25.96 -53.34
CA GLU A 197 -28.10 -25.00 -54.04
C GLU A 197 -28.84 -24.05 -53.07
N ILE A 198 -29.06 -24.47 -51.82
CA ILE A 198 -29.75 -23.63 -50.83
C ILE A 198 -28.75 -22.71 -50.11
N ASN A 199 -28.71 -21.45 -50.54
CA ASN A 199 -27.83 -20.41 -49.96
C ASN A 199 -27.94 -20.30 -48.43
N ALA A 200 -29.15 -20.38 -47.87
CA ALA A 200 -29.35 -20.30 -46.42
C ALA A 200 -28.64 -21.44 -45.66
N VAL A 201 -28.65 -22.66 -46.20
CA VAL A 201 -27.99 -23.83 -45.59
C VAL A 201 -26.48 -23.68 -45.67
N ARG A 202 -25.95 -23.20 -46.80
CA ARG A 202 -24.53 -22.90 -46.98
C ARG A 202 -24.06 -21.85 -45.97
N SER A 203 -24.75 -20.70 -45.88
CA SER A 203 -24.42 -19.63 -44.95
C SER A 203 -24.50 -20.07 -43.49
N MET A 204 -25.50 -20.88 -43.10
CA MET A 204 -25.56 -21.43 -41.74
C MET A 204 -24.43 -22.41 -41.44
N ARG A 205 -24.02 -23.22 -42.42
CA ARG A 205 -22.89 -24.14 -42.26
C ARG A 205 -21.58 -23.39 -42.10
N GLU A 206 -21.34 -22.39 -42.95
CA GLU A 206 -20.18 -21.50 -42.85
C GLU A 206 -20.13 -20.79 -41.50
N LEU A 207 -21.26 -20.24 -41.03
CA LEU A 207 -21.37 -19.63 -39.71
C LEU A 207 -21.07 -20.65 -38.60
N ARG A 208 -21.64 -21.85 -38.67
CA ARG A 208 -21.39 -22.91 -37.68
C ARG A 208 -19.91 -23.30 -37.64
N ASP A 209 -19.29 -23.50 -38.79
CA ASP A 209 -17.90 -23.95 -38.89
C ASP A 209 -16.94 -22.83 -38.47
N SER A 210 -17.26 -21.57 -38.82
CA SER A 210 -16.56 -20.38 -38.31
C SER A 210 -16.65 -20.26 -36.80
N LEU A 211 -17.85 -20.42 -36.21
CA LEU A 211 -18.04 -20.39 -34.75
C LEU A 211 -17.29 -21.53 -34.05
N ARG A 212 -17.27 -22.73 -34.65
CA ARG A 212 -16.49 -23.86 -34.11
C ARG A 212 -15.00 -23.58 -34.13
N ALA A 213 -14.47 -23.13 -35.27
CA ALA A 213 -13.06 -22.80 -35.42
C ALA A 213 -12.64 -21.64 -34.49
N SER A 214 -13.49 -20.62 -34.36
CA SER A 214 -13.27 -19.51 -33.44
C SER A 214 -13.28 -19.96 -31.97
N ASN A 215 -14.24 -20.79 -31.58
CA ASN A 215 -14.30 -21.34 -30.22
C ASN A 215 -13.13 -22.27 -29.91
N GLU A 216 -12.70 -23.10 -30.87
CA GLU A 216 -11.54 -23.97 -30.72
C GLU A 216 -10.26 -23.14 -30.55
N LYS A 217 -10.06 -22.13 -31.40
CA LYS A 217 -8.93 -21.20 -31.29
C LYS A 217 -8.92 -20.49 -29.93
N ALA A 218 -10.06 -19.96 -29.49
CA ALA A 218 -10.18 -19.31 -28.20
C ALA A 218 -9.90 -20.28 -27.03
N ALA A 219 -10.36 -21.53 -27.12
CA ALA A 219 -10.08 -22.55 -26.11
C ALA A 219 -8.58 -22.88 -26.02
N ILE A 220 -7.90 -23.00 -27.16
CA ILE A 220 -6.45 -23.23 -27.22
C ILE A 220 -5.69 -22.03 -26.63
N GLU A 221 -6.06 -20.81 -26.99
CA GLU A 221 -5.44 -19.59 -26.44
C GLU A 221 -5.63 -19.48 -24.93
N ILE A 222 -6.81 -19.81 -24.41
CA ILE A 222 -7.09 -19.86 -22.98
C ILE A 222 -6.21 -20.90 -22.28
N LEU A 223 -6.02 -22.09 -22.87
CA LEU A 223 -5.14 -23.13 -22.32
C LEU A 223 -3.69 -22.67 -22.26
N VAL A 224 -3.16 -22.10 -23.34
CA VAL A 224 -1.78 -21.58 -23.39
C VAL A 224 -1.59 -20.43 -22.38
N ARG A 225 -2.59 -19.53 -22.28
CA ARG A 225 -2.57 -18.43 -21.31
C ARG A 225 -2.58 -18.97 -19.87
N ALA A 226 -3.34 -20.03 -19.59
CA ALA A 226 -3.39 -20.66 -18.28
C ALA A 226 -2.04 -21.27 -17.88
N GLU A 227 -1.35 -21.96 -18.79
CA GLU A 227 0.00 -22.51 -18.55
C GLU A 227 1.03 -21.39 -18.27
N LYS A 228 0.98 -20.29 -19.03
CA LYS A 228 1.84 -19.12 -18.79
C LYS A 228 1.54 -18.46 -17.43
N HIS A 229 0.28 -18.39 -17.05
CA HIS A 229 -0.11 -17.85 -15.75
C HIS A 229 0.35 -18.76 -14.61
N GLU A 230 0.24 -20.09 -14.76
CA GLU A 230 0.71 -21.05 -13.77
C GLU A 230 2.23 -20.97 -13.55
N SER A 231 3.01 -20.93 -14.63
CA SER A 231 4.47 -20.74 -14.54
C SER A 231 4.85 -19.38 -13.92
N SER A 232 4.11 -18.31 -14.19
CA SER A 232 4.31 -17.01 -13.55
C SER A 232 3.97 -17.02 -12.06
N LEU A 233 2.94 -17.76 -11.64
CA LEU A 233 2.64 -17.94 -10.22
C LEU A 233 3.74 -18.71 -9.49
N GLU A 234 4.35 -19.70 -10.15
CA GLU A 234 5.46 -20.45 -9.58
C GLU A 234 6.71 -19.58 -9.38
N THR A 235 7.04 -18.71 -10.32
CA THR A 235 8.15 -17.75 -10.17
C THR A 235 7.89 -16.73 -9.06
N VAL A 236 6.66 -16.22 -8.94
CA VAL A 236 6.28 -15.32 -7.84
C VAL A 236 6.41 -16.02 -6.49
N LYS A 237 5.93 -17.26 -6.36
CA LYS A 237 6.09 -18.03 -5.11
C LYS A 237 7.55 -18.26 -4.76
N LYS A 238 8.38 -18.58 -5.76
CA LYS A 238 9.83 -18.79 -5.56
C LYS A 238 10.51 -17.52 -5.07
N THR A 239 10.30 -16.39 -5.75
CA THR A 239 10.89 -15.09 -5.37
C THR A 239 10.39 -14.60 -4.01
N GLN A 240 9.13 -14.87 -3.66
CA GLN A 240 8.61 -14.59 -2.33
C GLN A 240 9.33 -15.39 -1.23
N SER A 241 9.60 -16.68 -1.48
CA SER A 241 10.39 -17.52 -0.56
C SER A 241 11.81 -17.00 -0.40
N GLU A 242 12.49 -16.68 -1.51
CA GLU A 242 13.86 -16.14 -1.50
C GLU A 242 13.94 -14.81 -0.74
N LEU A 243 12.93 -13.94 -0.90
CA LEU A 243 12.84 -12.69 -0.15
C LEU A 243 12.66 -12.94 1.36
N GLN A 244 11.83 -13.91 1.73
CA GLN A 244 11.62 -14.27 3.13
C GLN A 244 12.92 -14.80 3.76
N ASP A 245 13.62 -15.70 3.06
CA ASP A 245 14.90 -16.26 3.53
C ASP A 245 15.95 -15.15 3.71
N ALA A 246 16.03 -14.20 2.78
CA ALA A 246 16.95 -13.05 2.85
C ALA A 246 16.62 -12.10 4.02
N LEU A 247 15.33 -11.90 4.32
CA LEU A 247 14.91 -11.10 5.47
C LEU A 247 15.28 -11.77 6.80
N GLU A 248 15.10 -13.08 6.91
CA GLU A 248 15.50 -13.84 8.10
C GLU A 248 17.03 -13.80 8.29
N GLU A 249 17.82 -13.93 7.22
CA GLU A 249 19.27 -13.79 7.26
C GLU A 249 19.69 -12.38 7.73
N TYR A 250 19.09 -11.34 7.14
CA TYR A 250 19.34 -9.95 7.52
C TYR A 250 19.05 -9.70 9.00
N ASP A 251 17.90 -10.15 9.51
CA ASP A 251 17.53 -9.97 10.91
C ASP A 251 18.49 -10.70 11.86
N ASN A 252 18.98 -11.88 11.48
CA ASN A 252 19.98 -12.61 12.24
C ASN A 252 21.32 -11.87 12.27
N LEU A 253 21.80 -11.37 11.12
CA LEU A 253 23.02 -10.55 11.03
C LEU A 253 22.90 -9.27 11.84
N ARG A 254 21.74 -8.61 11.78
CA ARG A 254 21.45 -7.42 12.57
C ARG A 254 21.51 -7.71 14.07
N LYS A 255 20.90 -8.80 14.54
CA LYS A 255 20.99 -9.22 15.96
C LYS A 255 22.43 -9.51 16.38
N GLN A 256 23.22 -10.17 15.54
CA GLN A 256 24.64 -10.41 15.81
C GLN A 256 25.44 -9.10 15.85
N ALA A 257 25.18 -8.19 14.90
CA ALA A 257 25.80 -6.88 14.89
C ALA A 257 25.41 -6.09 16.14
N ASP A 258 24.15 -6.08 16.54
CA ASP A 258 23.67 -5.42 17.76
C ASP A 258 24.31 -6.04 19.01
N GLN A 259 24.50 -7.37 19.05
CA GLN A 259 25.22 -8.04 20.14
C GLN A 259 26.72 -7.69 20.19
N ALA A 260 27.37 -7.54 19.03
CA ALA A 260 28.78 -7.17 18.93
C ALA A 260 29.02 -5.66 19.15
N LEU A 261 28.05 -4.83 18.75
CA LEU A 261 28.02 -3.38 18.90
C LEU A 261 27.49 -2.94 20.25
N GLN A 262 26.84 -3.83 21.02
CA GLN A 262 26.78 -3.61 22.46
C GLN A 262 28.24 -3.49 22.88
N PRO A 263 28.75 -2.28 23.22
CA PRO A 263 30.05 -2.21 23.83
C PRO A 263 29.97 -3.19 25.00
N ALA A 264 31.05 -3.92 25.27
CA ALA A 264 31.20 -4.50 26.60
C ALA A 264 31.09 -3.30 27.56
N ASP A 265 29.87 -2.97 27.95
CA ASP A 265 29.54 -1.76 28.67
C ASP A 265 30.10 -2.06 30.03
N ALA A 266 31.35 -1.63 30.24
CA ALA A 266 32.10 -1.93 31.43
C ALA A 266 31.28 -1.52 32.66
N ALA A 267 30.40 -0.51 32.54
CA ALA A 267 29.44 -0.17 33.57
C ALA A 267 28.36 -1.25 33.73
N SER A 268 27.71 -1.74 32.67
CA SER A 268 26.75 -2.86 32.75
C SER A 268 27.36 -4.15 33.31
N ALA A 269 28.58 -4.51 32.87
CA ALA A 269 29.30 -5.66 33.40
C ALA A 269 29.63 -5.47 34.89
N ALA A 270 30.12 -4.29 35.29
CA ALA A 270 30.40 -3.96 36.68
C ALA A 270 29.14 -3.94 37.56
N ILE A 271 28.01 -3.44 37.05
CA ILE A 271 26.70 -3.48 37.73
C ILE A 271 26.32 -4.93 38.02
N ALA A 272 26.37 -5.80 37.01
CA ALA A 272 26.01 -7.22 37.16
C ALA A 272 26.91 -7.94 38.19
N VAL A 273 28.23 -7.71 38.14
CA VAL A 273 29.19 -8.29 39.10
C VAL A 273 28.88 -7.84 40.53
N HIS A 274 28.66 -6.54 40.75
CA HIS A 274 28.41 -6.04 42.09
C HIS A 274 27.03 -6.42 42.65
N GLU A 275 26.00 -6.52 41.80
CA GLU A 275 24.69 -7.05 42.20
C GLU A 275 24.77 -8.50 42.66
N ASP A 276 25.53 -9.33 41.95
CA ASP A 276 25.70 -10.75 42.30
C ASP A 276 26.44 -10.94 43.64
N ILE A 277 27.52 -10.16 43.85
CA ILE A 277 28.24 -10.16 45.14
C ILE A 277 27.32 -9.70 46.27
N ALA A 278 26.56 -8.62 46.05
CA ALA A 278 25.61 -8.11 47.04
C ALA A 278 24.56 -9.18 47.39
N ARG A 279 23.89 -9.76 46.38
CA ARG A 279 22.87 -10.81 46.58
C ARG A 279 23.44 -12.01 47.33
N SER A 280 24.65 -12.45 46.98
CA SER A 280 25.31 -13.56 47.66
C SER A 280 25.62 -13.25 49.12
N ALA A 281 26.06 -12.03 49.43
CA ALA A 281 26.30 -11.58 50.81
C ALA A 281 24.99 -11.48 51.62
N ASP A 282 23.92 -11.01 50.99
CA ASP A 282 22.58 -10.95 51.60
C ASP A 282 22.11 -12.35 52.01
N SER A 283 22.14 -13.31 51.08
CA SER A 283 21.78 -14.72 51.34
C SER A 283 22.64 -15.37 52.43
N ARG A 284 23.95 -15.10 52.47
CA ARG A 284 24.81 -15.58 53.57
C ARG A 284 24.44 -14.93 54.89
N SER A 285 24.10 -13.65 54.91
CA SER A 285 23.68 -12.94 56.12
C SER A 285 22.35 -13.47 56.67
N GLU A 286 21.40 -13.83 55.80
CA GLU A 286 20.14 -14.49 56.18
C GLU A 286 20.41 -15.88 56.78
N LYS A 287 21.27 -16.68 56.15
CA LYS A 287 21.66 -17.98 56.71
C LYS A 287 22.31 -17.86 58.09
N LEU A 288 23.15 -16.84 58.31
CA LEU A 288 23.74 -16.57 59.62
C LEU A 288 22.68 -16.24 60.69
N ILE A 289 21.56 -15.62 60.30
CA ILE A 289 20.44 -15.37 61.22
C ILE A 289 19.79 -16.69 61.65
N ASP A 290 19.54 -17.59 60.71
CA ASP A 290 18.99 -18.93 61.00
C ASP A 290 19.94 -19.75 61.88
N ASP A 291 21.24 -19.81 61.52
CA ASP A 291 22.26 -20.55 62.28
C ASP A 291 22.36 -20.04 63.73
N PHE A 292 22.22 -18.73 63.95
CA PHE A 292 22.22 -18.15 65.30
C PHE A 292 20.93 -18.49 66.06
N ARG A 293 19.76 -18.41 65.41
CA ARG A 293 18.46 -18.77 66.01
C ARG A 293 18.44 -20.22 66.49
N ASP A 294 19.07 -21.10 65.73
CA ASP A 294 19.13 -22.54 66.02
C ASP A 294 20.27 -22.89 67.01
N ASN A 295 20.94 -21.87 67.59
CA ASN A 295 22.09 -21.99 68.48
C ASN A 295 23.29 -22.75 67.88
N ALA A 296 23.40 -22.84 66.56
CA ALA A 296 24.53 -23.48 65.88
C ALA A 296 25.83 -22.66 65.98
N ILE A 297 25.71 -21.34 66.18
CA ILE A 297 26.82 -20.39 66.38
C ILE A 297 26.59 -19.51 67.61
N ASN A 298 27.66 -19.13 68.30
CA ASN A 298 27.58 -18.25 69.48
C ASN A 298 27.47 -16.76 69.09
N LEU A 299 27.01 -15.94 70.03
CA LEU A 299 26.73 -14.51 69.81
C LEU A 299 27.94 -13.71 69.28
N SER A 300 29.14 -13.96 69.80
CA SER A 300 30.32 -13.17 69.42
C SER A 300 30.78 -13.48 67.99
N THR A 301 30.74 -14.77 67.61
CA THR A 301 30.98 -15.21 66.23
C THR A 301 29.93 -14.64 65.29
N TRP A 302 28.64 -14.77 65.63
CA TRP A 302 27.53 -14.26 64.82
C TRP A 302 27.64 -12.75 64.57
N LEU A 303 27.82 -11.94 65.63
CA LEU A 303 27.94 -10.48 65.48
C LEU A 303 29.08 -10.09 64.54
N LYS A 304 30.22 -10.78 64.64
CA LYS A 304 31.39 -10.48 63.81
C LYS A 304 31.15 -10.84 62.34
N THR A 305 30.64 -12.05 62.06
CA THR A 305 30.41 -12.52 60.69
C THR A 305 29.24 -11.81 60.02
N TYR A 306 28.12 -11.64 60.73
CA TYR A 306 26.93 -10.96 60.23
C TYR A 306 27.24 -9.51 59.84
N LYS A 307 27.93 -8.76 60.73
CA LYS A 307 28.33 -7.38 60.43
C LYS A 307 29.24 -7.30 59.20
N SER A 308 30.15 -8.26 59.05
CA SER A 308 31.03 -8.33 57.87
C SER A 308 30.24 -8.56 56.59
N GLU A 309 29.31 -9.51 56.57
CA GLU A 309 28.49 -9.81 55.37
C GLU A 309 27.55 -8.65 55.02
N ARG A 310 26.92 -8.00 56.01
CA ARG A 310 26.09 -6.80 55.77
C ARG A 310 26.92 -5.63 55.24
N LEU A 311 28.15 -5.46 55.72
CA LEU A 311 29.06 -4.45 55.18
C LEU A 311 29.39 -4.74 53.71
N THR A 312 29.67 -6.00 53.36
CA THR A 312 29.88 -6.43 51.97
C THR A 312 28.65 -6.13 51.11
N TYR A 313 27.45 -6.51 51.57
CA TYR A 313 26.18 -6.22 50.88
C TYR A 313 26.02 -4.73 50.57
N HIS A 314 26.12 -3.88 51.60
CA HIS A 314 25.89 -2.44 51.44
C HIS A 314 26.95 -1.78 50.56
N THR A 315 28.21 -2.20 50.68
CA THR A 315 29.30 -1.68 49.84
C THR A 315 29.06 -2.00 48.37
N HIS A 316 28.74 -3.26 48.04
CA HIS A 316 28.55 -3.67 46.65
C HIS A 316 27.22 -3.17 46.07
N SER A 317 26.14 -3.10 46.87
CA SER A 317 24.89 -2.48 46.46
C SER A 317 25.06 -0.98 46.15
N GLY A 318 25.87 -0.28 46.96
CA GLY A 318 26.25 1.11 46.73
C GLY A 318 27.07 1.29 45.44
N LEU A 319 28.07 0.44 45.22
CA LEU A 319 28.88 0.45 43.99
C LEU A 319 28.02 0.20 42.74
N ALA A 320 27.15 -0.82 42.75
CA ALA A 320 26.22 -1.08 41.64
C ALA A 320 25.35 0.15 41.33
N SER A 321 24.84 0.81 42.37
CA SER A 321 24.04 2.04 42.23
C SER A 321 24.84 3.20 41.65
N ALA A 322 26.12 3.35 42.05
CA ALA A 322 27.01 4.36 41.50
C ALA A 322 27.30 4.14 40.01
N TYR A 323 27.55 2.89 39.59
CA TYR A 323 27.73 2.55 38.18
C TYR A 323 26.47 2.79 37.34
N ARG A 324 25.26 2.52 37.88
CA ARG A 324 24.01 2.87 37.20
C ARG A 324 23.88 4.37 36.98
N ALA A 325 24.16 5.17 38.02
CA ALA A 325 24.13 6.63 37.91
C ALA A 325 25.17 7.16 36.91
N GLN A 326 26.36 6.56 36.85
CA GLN A 326 27.38 6.93 35.87
C GLN A 326 26.92 6.60 34.45
N LYS A 327 26.38 5.39 34.22
CA LYS A 327 25.83 4.97 32.93
C LYS A 327 24.72 5.91 32.45
N GLU A 328 23.81 6.33 33.34
CA GLU A 328 22.75 7.29 33.01
C GLU A 328 23.30 8.67 32.61
N ARG A 329 24.35 9.15 33.29
CA ARG A 329 25.04 10.39 32.92
C ARG A 329 25.69 10.28 31.54
N ASP A 330 26.35 9.16 31.25
CA ASP A 330 27.04 8.94 29.98
C ASP A 330 26.03 8.86 28.82
N ILE A 331 24.91 8.16 29.03
CA ILE A 331 23.78 8.14 28.07
C ILE A 331 23.19 9.54 27.89
N GLY A 332 23.01 10.30 28.98
CA GLY A 332 22.53 11.68 28.93
C GLY A 332 23.47 12.61 28.17
N ALA A 333 24.79 12.49 28.36
CA ALA A 333 25.80 13.26 27.66
C ALA A 333 25.86 12.92 26.16
N LEU A 334 25.72 11.65 25.79
CA LEU A 334 25.62 11.22 24.39
C LEU A 334 24.35 11.76 23.72
N ARG A 335 23.22 11.77 24.43
CA ARG A 335 21.97 12.37 23.91
C ARG A 335 22.10 13.88 23.72
N ALA A 336 22.75 14.57 24.65
CA ALA A 336 22.96 16.02 24.56
C ALA A 336 23.92 16.42 23.42
N SER A 337 24.94 15.61 23.14
CA SER A 337 25.88 15.87 22.04
C SER A 337 25.31 15.53 20.66
N HIS A 338 24.27 14.68 20.59
CA HIS A 338 23.57 14.34 19.35
C HIS A 338 22.40 15.27 19.00
N VAL A 339 22.14 16.32 19.79
CA VAL A 339 21.17 17.36 19.41
C VAL A 339 21.82 18.21 18.30
N PRO A 340 21.34 18.16 17.05
CA PRO A 340 21.92 18.95 15.98
C PRO A 340 21.72 20.43 16.31
N SER A 341 22.81 21.19 16.38
CA SER A 341 22.79 22.64 16.52
C SER A 341 22.18 23.27 15.26
N ILE A 342 20.85 23.30 15.19
CA ILE A 342 20.08 23.91 14.09
C ILE A 342 19.96 25.44 14.27
N ALA A 343 20.38 25.99 15.41
CA ALA A 343 20.28 27.41 15.70
C ALA A 343 21.63 28.14 15.53
N LYS A 344 22.06 28.42 14.29
CA LYS A 344 22.94 29.60 14.01
C LYS A 344 23.23 29.97 12.54
N GLN A 345 22.54 29.42 11.55
CA GLN A 345 22.65 29.92 10.16
C GLN A 345 21.28 30.42 9.66
N GLY A 346 20.95 31.65 10.03
CA GLY A 346 19.68 32.27 9.62
C GLY A 346 19.53 33.73 10.05
N SER A 347 20.62 34.50 10.16
CA SER A 347 20.55 35.97 10.25
C SER A 347 21.03 36.56 8.92
N ILE A 348 20.26 36.33 7.87
CA ILE A 348 20.38 37.12 6.64
C ILE A 348 19.74 38.48 6.96
N ARG A 349 20.58 39.49 7.17
CA ARG A 349 20.17 40.90 7.12
C ARG A 349 19.63 41.17 5.73
N VAL A 350 18.32 41.23 5.58
CA VAL A 350 17.69 41.85 4.40
C VAL A 350 17.85 43.35 4.57
N GLY A 351 18.74 43.93 3.78
CA GLY A 351 18.86 45.38 3.61
C GLY A 351 17.59 45.89 2.94
N GLY A 352 16.72 46.54 3.72
CA GLY A 352 15.61 47.33 3.20
C GLY A 352 16.11 48.70 2.76
N THR A 353 16.34 48.85 1.46
CA THR A 353 16.36 50.14 0.77
C THR A 353 14.93 50.55 0.41
N GLY A 354 14.50 51.70 0.94
CA GLY A 354 13.24 52.37 0.60
C GLY A 354 12.81 53.23 1.79
N GLY A 355 12.73 54.56 1.72
CA GLY A 355 12.44 55.42 0.59
C GLY A 355 11.21 56.25 0.93
N GLY A 356 11.42 57.39 1.59
CA GLY A 356 10.52 58.56 1.62
C GLY A 356 9.22 58.46 2.45
N ARG A 357 8.99 59.43 3.34
CA ARG A 357 8.36 60.71 3.00
C ARG A 357 8.31 61.64 4.21
N TYR A 358 8.50 62.91 3.90
CA TYR A 358 8.33 64.09 4.73
C TYR A 358 6.89 64.24 5.23
N TYR A 359 6.72 64.62 6.49
CA TYR A 359 5.72 65.62 6.88
C TYR A 359 6.34 66.58 7.88
N HIS A 360 6.41 67.83 7.44
CA HIS A 360 6.61 69.03 8.24
C HIS A 360 5.35 69.28 9.07
N ASN A 361 5.54 69.63 10.34
CA ASN A 361 4.63 70.49 11.09
C ASN A 361 5.53 71.55 11.74
N GLY A 362 5.27 72.82 11.42
CA GLY A 362 6.06 73.97 11.85
C GLY A 362 6.02 75.07 10.81
#